data_AF-A0A949RKI8-F1
#
_entry.id   AF-A0A949RKI8-F1
#
_cell.length_a   1.000
_cell.length_b   1.000
_cell.length_c   1.000
_cell.angle_alpha   90.00
_cell.angle_beta   90.00
_cell.angle_gamma   90.00
#
_symmetry.space_group_name_H-M   'P 1'
#
loop_
_entity.id
_entity.type
_entity.pdbx_description
1 polymer ?
#
loop_
_entity_poly.entity_id
_entity_poly.type
_entity_poly.pdbx_seq_one_letter_code
_entity_poly.pdbx_strand_id
1 'polypeptide(L)'
;MKPKNKEVNIFNMSLLDILCGALGAFCFMMLVLFQYWKPESPDVKKAKVDTAQLEQKLGDLMKQMKNMSNLSPEAVAQLQQMQRDFAALQSRMATLKAQVQQSQAQAEAYRKQADDARKQAKKLEVRNPIVVGMFTLTRDHDVDLYVKDSKMEEADPRKQQGTKWPGDVFFNAVKGPSTDVWLMRDVPAGEYKVYYKFVGRNGNPAPAQVGGYYMQYNSLIYLPVLTLNQEPKAVYVGSIMVQQNYDSGFKVASEFEKIFEEQREQRRQRQSPPPPKQ
;
A
#
# COMPACT_ATOMS: atom_id res chain seq x y z
N MET A 1 -32.58 -57.94 2.25
CA MET A 1 -31.16 -57.50 2.18
C MET A 1 -30.84 -56.75 3.47
N LYS A 2 -29.87 -57.21 4.27
CA LYS A 2 -29.49 -56.55 5.54
C LYS A 2 -28.57 -55.35 5.25
N PRO A 3 -28.81 -54.16 5.85
CA PRO A 3 -27.90 -53.03 5.71
C PRO A 3 -26.62 -53.26 6.54
N LYS A 4 -25.46 -53.03 5.93
CA LYS A 4 -24.16 -53.02 6.61
C LYS A 4 -23.93 -51.65 7.25
N ASN A 5 -23.78 -51.63 8.58
CA ASN A 5 -23.34 -50.45 9.32
C ASN A 5 -21.94 -50.04 8.84
N LYS A 6 -21.82 -48.83 8.30
CA LYS A 6 -20.54 -48.17 8.07
C LYS A 6 -20.29 -47.25 9.26
N GLU A 7 -19.45 -47.68 10.18
CA GLU A 7 -18.91 -46.77 11.21
C GLU A 7 -18.02 -45.76 10.51
N VAL A 8 -18.52 -44.53 10.41
CA VAL A 8 -17.77 -43.41 9.84
C VAL A 8 -16.73 -43.02 10.89
N ASN A 9 -15.46 -43.03 10.46
CA ASN A 9 -14.28 -42.75 11.26
C ASN A 9 -14.18 -41.23 11.56
N ILE A 10 -15.11 -40.71 12.36
CA ILE A 10 -15.26 -39.27 12.68
C ILE A 10 -14.09 -38.77 13.54
N PHE A 11 -13.38 -39.68 14.22
CA PHE A 11 -12.24 -39.32 15.07
C PHE A 11 -10.99 -38.89 14.28
N ASN A 12 -10.81 -39.34 13.03
CA ASN A 12 -9.58 -39.06 12.29
C ASN A 12 -9.62 -37.70 11.55
N MET A 13 -10.80 -37.18 11.20
CA MET A 13 -10.91 -35.86 10.55
C MET A 13 -10.90 -34.70 11.57
N SER A 14 -11.59 -34.85 12.70
CA SER A 14 -11.67 -33.80 13.73
C SER A 14 -10.34 -33.61 14.48
N LEU A 15 -9.57 -34.68 14.71
CA LEU A 15 -8.25 -34.60 15.35
C LEU A 15 -7.24 -33.85 14.47
N LEU A 16 -7.30 -34.06 13.16
CA LEU A 16 -6.37 -33.46 12.19
C LEU A 16 -6.60 -31.95 12.07
N ASP A 17 -7.87 -31.50 12.11
CA ASP A 17 -8.23 -30.08 12.14
C ASP A 17 -7.78 -29.39 13.43
N ILE A 18 -7.89 -30.06 14.59
CA ILE A 18 -7.41 -29.53 15.88
C ILE A 18 -5.88 -29.41 15.88
N LEU A 19 -5.16 -30.41 15.36
CA LEU A 19 -3.70 -30.36 15.25
C LEU A 19 -3.23 -29.27 14.28
N CYS A 20 -3.93 -29.09 13.16
CA CYS A 20 -3.62 -28.03 12.20
C CYS A 20 -3.88 -26.63 12.79
N GLY A 21 -4.96 -26.47 13.58
CA GLY A 21 -5.26 -25.24 14.30
C GLY A 21 -4.22 -24.91 15.37
N ALA A 22 -3.80 -25.89 16.18
CA ALA A 22 -2.78 -25.71 17.19
C ALA A 22 -1.40 -25.38 16.60
N LEU A 23 -1.03 -26.04 15.49
CA LEU A 23 0.20 -25.74 14.75
C LEU A 23 0.18 -24.31 14.19
N GLY A 24 -0.96 -23.88 13.63
CA GLY A 24 -1.15 -22.52 13.14
C GLY A 24 -0.97 -21.47 14.23
N ALA A 25 -1.55 -21.68 15.41
CA ALA A 25 -1.41 -20.80 16.55
C ALA A 25 0.05 -20.73 17.06
N PHE A 26 0.75 -21.86 17.10
CA PHE A 26 2.17 -21.91 17.47
C PHE A 26 3.05 -21.13 16.49
N CYS A 27 2.86 -21.33 15.19
CA CYS A 27 3.59 -20.58 14.15
C CYS A 27 3.34 -19.07 14.26
N PHE A 28 2.10 -18.66 14.52
CA PHE A 28 1.76 -17.25 14.69
C PHE A 28 2.41 -16.64 15.93
N MET A 29 2.39 -17.36 17.06
CA MET A 29 3.03 -16.92 18.30
C MET A 29 4.56 -16.79 18.14
N MET A 30 5.19 -17.71 17.41
CA MET A 30 6.62 -17.67 17.11
C MET A 30 7.00 -16.47 16.22
N LEU A 31 6.20 -16.14 15.20
CA LEU A 31 6.43 -14.97 14.34
C LEU A 31 6.30 -13.64 15.09
N VAL A 32 5.37 -13.56 16.04
CA VAL A 32 5.23 -12.40 16.93
C VAL A 32 6.44 -12.29 17.85
N LEU A 33 6.86 -13.38 18.50
CA LEU A 33 7.98 -13.40 19.44
C LEU A 33 9.34 -13.14 18.77
N PHE A 34 9.54 -13.55 17.51
CA PHE A 34 10.79 -13.34 16.80
C PHE A 34 11.15 -11.86 16.61
N GLN A 35 10.16 -10.98 16.50
CA GLN A 35 10.42 -9.52 16.41
C GLN A 35 10.91 -8.93 17.75
N TYR A 36 10.56 -9.56 18.87
CA TYR A 36 10.96 -9.14 20.21
C TYR A 36 12.25 -9.83 20.68
N TRP A 37 12.66 -10.94 20.07
CA TRP A 37 13.90 -11.61 20.41
C TRP A 37 15.10 -10.92 19.75
N LYS A 38 15.58 -9.86 20.39
CA LYS A 38 16.94 -9.35 20.16
C LYS A 38 17.84 -9.96 21.24
N PRO A 39 18.66 -10.98 20.92
CA PRO A 39 19.67 -11.40 21.87
C PRO A 39 20.57 -10.20 22.17
N GLU A 40 20.61 -9.76 23.43
CA GLU A 40 21.62 -8.81 23.90
C GLU A 40 22.97 -9.32 23.41
N SER A 41 23.70 -8.49 22.66
CA SER A 41 24.96 -8.94 22.09
C SER A 41 25.89 -9.42 23.23
N PRO A 42 26.69 -10.47 22.98
CA PRO A 42 27.65 -10.98 23.98
C PRO A 42 28.53 -9.87 24.57
N ASP A 43 28.83 -8.84 23.78
CA ASP A 43 29.64 -7.68 24.18
C ASP A 43 28.95 -6.79 25.22
N VAL A 44 27.62 -6.60 25.13
CA VAL A 44 26.88 -5.78 26.11
C VAL A 44 26.76 -6.50 27.46
N LYS A 45 26.63 -7.83 27.45
CA LYS A 45 26.62 -8.64 28.68
C LYS A 45 27.99 -8.65 29.35
N LYS A 46 29.08 -8.83 28.59
CA LYS A 46 30.44 -8.72 29.12
C LYS A 46 30.71 -7.34 29.70
N ALA A 47 30.36 -6.27 28.99
CA ALA A 47 30.56 -4.90 29.46
C ALA A 47 29.81 -4.57 30.78
N LYS A 48 28.60 -5.13 30.99
CA LYS A 48 27.86 -4.98 32.27
C LYS A 48 28.49 -5.77 33.42
N VAL A 49 29.02 -6.97 33.13
CA VAL A 49 29.68 -7.80 34.14
C VAL A 49 31.04 -7.21 34.52
N ASP A 50 31.80 -6.72 33.53
CA ASP A 50 33.11 -6.11 33.73
C ASP A 50 33.02 -4.81 34.53
N THR A 51 32.01 -3.97 34.28
CA THR A 51 31.79 -2.74 35.05
C THR A 51 31.42 -3.02 36.51
N ALA A 52 30.53 -3.99 36.77
CA ALA A 52 30.16 -4.39 38.12
C ALA A 52 31.34 -5.00 38.91
N GLN A 53 32.16 -5.83 38.27
CA GLN A 53 33.37 -6.39 38.89
C GLN A 53 34.43 -5.33 39.16
N LEU A 54 34.56 -4.32 38.30
CA LEU A 54 35.51 -3.22 38.49
C LEU A 54 35.11 -2.36 39.71
N GLU A 55 33.82 -2.02 39.82
CA GLU A 55 33.29 -1.28 40.99
C GLU A 55 33.50 -2.04 42.30
N GLN A 56 33.30 -3.35 42.30
CA GLN A 56 33.51 -4.19 43.49
C GLN A 56 34.98 -4.24 43.90
N LYS A 57 35.89 -4.48 42.94
CA LYS A 57 37.35 -4.49 43.19
C LYS A 57 37.84 -3.14 43.71
N LEU A 58 37.31 -2.04 43.19
CA LEU A 58 37.63 -0.69 43.65
C LEU A 58 37.17 -0.43 45.10
N GLY A 59 35.97 -0.90 45.46
CA GLY A 59 35.45 -0.80 46.83
C GLY A 59 36.29 -1.59 47.83
N ASP A 60 36.74 -2.79 47.45
CA ASP A 60 37.58 -3.64 48.31
C ASP A 60 39.00 -3.09 48.46
N LEU A 61 39.58 -2.53 47.38
CA LEU A 61 40.88 -1.87 47.44
C LEU A 61 40.86 -0.67 48.41
N MET A 62 39.80 0.15 48.37
CA MET A 62 39.63 1.28 49.30
C MET A 62 39.53 0.84 50.76
N LYS A 63 38.83 -0.27 51.04
CA LYS A 63 38.73 -0.82 52.40
C LYS A 63 40.08 -1.34 52.89
N GLN A 64 40.84 -2.02 52.03
CA GLN A 64 42.17 -2.50 52.36
C GLN A 64 43.14 -1.34 52.64
N MET A 65 43.07 -0.24 51.85
CA MET A 65 43.91 0.93 52.11
C MET A 65 43.54 1.67 53.40
N LYS A 66 42.25 1.74 53.77
CA LYS A 66 41.82 2.33 55.06
C LYS A 66 42.32 1.57 56.28
N ASN A 67 42.61 0.27 56.14
CA ASN A 67 43.06 -0.59 57.23
C ASN A 67 44.60 -0.62 57.39
N MET A 68 45.38 0.00 56.49
CA MET A 68 46.83 0.16 56.67
C MET A 68 47.11 1.39 57.55
N SER A 69 47.50 1.18 58.80
CA SER A 69 47.61 2.22 59.84
C SER A 69 48.99 2.90 59.99
N ASN A 70 49.99 2.59 59.14
CA ASN A 70 51.34 3.18 59.18
C ASN A 70 51.73 3.83 57.84
N LEU A 71 50.88 4.71 57.31
CA LEU A 71 51.12 5.41 56.05
C LEU A 71 51.95 6.68 56.28
N SER A 72 52.97 6.91 55.44
CA SER A 72 53.74 8.15 55.46
C SER A 72 52.85 9.36 55.09
N PRO A 73 53.23 10.59 55.47
CA PRO A 73 52.47 11.80 55.09
C PRO A 73 52.27 11.94 53.57
N GLU A 74 53.25 11.53 52.76
CA GLU A 74 53.13 11.46 51.29
C GLU A 74 52.09 10.44 50.82
N ALA A 75 52.04 9.26 51.45
CA ALA A 75 51.07 8.24 51.11
C ALA A 75 49.64 8.68 51.46
N VAL A 76 49.45 9.43 52.55
CA VAL A 76 48.16 10.05 52.91
C VAL A 76 47.74 11.11 51.88
N ALA A 77 48.67 11.93 51.40
CA ALA A 77 48.38 12.92 50.35
C ALA A 77 48.00 12.27 49.01
N GLN A 78 48.71 11.23 48.58
CA GLN A 78 48.36 10.44 47.39
C GLN A 78 46.99 9.77 47.53
N LEU A 79 46.67 9.22 48.71
CA LEU A 79 45.37 8.61 48.98
C LEU A 79 44.22 9.62 48.86
N GLN A 80 44.40 10.83 49.40
CA GLN A 80 43.41 11.90 49.27
C GLN A 80 43.24 12.34 47.82
N GLN A 81 44.32 12.41 47.05
CA GLN A 81 44.25 12.74 45.62
C GLN A 81 43.50 11.66 44.85
N MET A 82 43.82 10.38 45.09
CA MET A 82 43.18 9.25 44.44
C MET A 82 41.69 9.13 44.81
N GLN A 83 41.30 9.48 46.04
CA GLN A 83 39.89 9.61 46.43
C GLN A 83 39.15 10.70 45.65
N ARG A 84 39.78 11.85 45.42
CA ARG A 84 39.19 12.93 44.62
C ARG A 84 39.05 12.53 43.16
N ASP A 85 40.07 11.90 42.60
CA ASP A 85 40.05 11.41 41.21
C ASP A 85 38.98 10.34 41.03
N PHE A 86 38.79 9.47 42.03
CA PHE A 86 37.74 8.46 42.04
C PHE A 86 36.34 9.06 42.09
N ALA A 87 36.11 10.05 42.97
CA ALA A 87 34.85 10.77 43.03
C ALA A 87 34.54 11.49 41.71
N ALA A 88 35.55 12.08 41.08
CA ALA A 88 35.43 12.70 39.76
C ALA A 88 35.11 11.68 38.66
N LEU A 89 35.74 10.51 38.69
CA LEU A 89 35.49 9.42 37.74
C LEU A 89 34.07 8.85 37.88
N GLN A 90 33.59 8.64 39.12
CA GLN A 90 32.22 8.21 39.38
C GLN A 90 31.20 9.22 38.87
N SER A 91 31.46 10.52 39.08
CA SER A 91 30.61 11.59 38.53
C SER A 91 30.57 11.55 37.00
N ARG A 92 31.72 11.41 36.34
CA ARG A 92 31.80 11.26 34.87
C ARG A 92 31.06 10.02 34.37
N MET A 93 31.19 8.88 35.05
CA MET A 93 30.47 7.64 34.74
C MET A 93 28.95 7.85 34.82
N ALA A 94 28.47 8.52 35.87
CA ALA A 94 27.05 8.83 36.04
C ALA A 94 26.54 9.74 34.91
N THR A 95 27.29 10.78 34.56
CA THR A 95 26.96 11.68 33.43
C THR A 95 26.93 10.93 32.10
N LEU A 96 27.94 10.10 31.83
CA LEU A 96 28.02 9.34 30.58
C LEU A 96 26.87 8.34 30.49
N LYS A 97 26.52 7.66 31.58
CA LYS A 97 25.38 6.74 31.64
C LYS A 97 24.06 7.46 31.37
N ALA A 98 23.87 8.65 31.93
CA ALA A 98 22.70 9.47 31.65
C ALA A 98 22.66 9.91 30.18
N GLN A 99 23.79 10.31 29.60
CA GLN A 99 23.88 10.69 28.19
C GLN A 99 23.60 9.51 27.25
N VAL A 100 24.08 8.31 27.57
CA VAL A 100 23.78 7.08 26.82
C VAL A 100 22.29 6.74 26.89
N GLN A 101 21.68 6.82 28.07
CA GLN A 101 20.24 6.57 28.22
C GLN A 101 19.41 7.60 27.45
N GLN A 102 19.77 8.88 27.52
CA GLN A 102 19.11 9.95 26.77
C GLN A 102 19.23 9.72 25.25
N SER A 103 20.43 9.37 24.78
CA SER A 103 20.68 9.09 23.36
C SER A 103 19.89 7.87 22.88
N GLN A 104 19.80 6.81 23.69
CA GLN A 104 18.98 5.63 23.38
C GLN A 104 17.50 5.98 23.27
N ALA A 105 16.96 6.76 24.22
CA ALA A 105 15.57 7.21 24.18
C ALA A 105 15.27 8.07 22.94
N GLN A 106 16.18 8.96 22.55
CA GLN A 106 16.06 9.76 21.32
C GLN A 106 16.09 8.87 20.07
N ALA A 107 17.00 7.90 20.00
CA ALA A 107 17.08 6.98 18.87
C ALA A 107 15.80 6.14 18.71
N GLU A 108 15.18 5.72 19.81
CA GLU A 108 13.90 5.02 19.78
C GLU A 108 12.75 5.93 19.33
N ALA A 109 12.72 7.18 19.79
CA ALA A 109 11.72 8.16 19.35
C ALA A 109 11.83 8.43 17.84
N TYR A 110 13.05 8.65 17.32
CA TYR A 110 13.27 8.84 15.89
C TYR A 110 12.90 7.61 15.06
N ARG A 111 13.17 6.40 15.55
CA ARG A 111 12.72 5.18 14.88
C ARG A 111 11.21 5.11 14.75
N LYS A 112 10.47 5.39 15.84
CA LYS A 112 9.00 5.43 15.80
C LYS A 112 8.49 6.49 14.82
N GLN A 113 9.08 7.69 14.85
CA GLN A 113 8.72 8.76 13.93
C GLN A 113 8.98 8.38 12.46
N ALA A 114 10.11 7.74 12.16
CA ALA A 114 10.42 7.26 10.82
C ALA A 114 9.46 6.17 10.35
N ASP A 115 9.09 5.22 11.23
CA ASP A 115 8.11 4.19 10.93
C ASP A 115 6.72 4.78 10.66
N ASP A 116 6.29 5.75 11.46
CA ASP A 116 4.99 6.41 11.25
C ASP A 116 4.98 7.29 10.01
N ALA A 117 6.06 8.01 9.73
CA ALA A 117 6.24 8.74 8.48
C ALA A 117 6.21 7.80 7.26
N ARG A 118 6.83 6.62 7.35
CA ARG A 118 6.79 5.61 6.29
C ARG A 118 5.38 5.06 6.06
N LYS A 119 4.62 4.82 7.14
CA LYS A 119 3.21 4.41 7.04
C LYS A 119 2.35 5.52 6.40
N GLN A 120 2.59 6.78 6.75
CA GLN A 120 1.89 7.92 6.15
C GLN A 120 2.26 8.09 4.67
N ALA A 121 3.55 8.01 4.33
CA ALA A 121 4.01 8.06 2.94
C ALA A 121 3.34 6.96 2.10
N LYS A 122 3.24 5.73 2.62
CA LYS A 122 2.53 4.63 1.94
C LYS A 122 1.02 4.87 1.76
N LYS A 123 0.40 5.70 2.60
CA LYS A 123 -1.01 6.14 2.44
C LYS A 123 -1.15 7.27 1.42
N LEU A 124 -0.12 8.08 1.27
CA LEU A 124 -0.08 9.25 0.38
C LEU A 124 0.51 8.94 -1.00
N GLU A 125 1.11 7.76 -1.19
CA GLU A 125 1.57 7.26 -2.47
C GLU A 125 0.34 7.10 -3.39
N VAL A 126 0.07 8.16 -4.17
CA VAL A 126 -1.03 8.21 -5.12
C VAL A 126 -0.76 7.14 -6.18
N ARG A 127 -1.61 6.13 -6.22
CA ARG A 127 -1.51 5.00 -7.13
C ARG A 127 -1.95 5.46 -8.52
N ASN A 128 -1.01 5.97 -9.33
CA ASN A 128 -1.18 6.36 -10.74
C ASN A 128 -2.65 6.48 -11.19
N PRO A 129 -3.32 7.62 -10.92
CA PRO A 129 -4.76 7.71 -11.06
C PRO A 129 -5.16 7.47 -12.51
N ILE A 130 -6.25 6.72 -12.68
CA ILE A 130 -6.79 6.37 -13.98
C ILE A 130 -8.05 7.18 -14.20
N VAL A 131 -8.13 7.87 -15.34
CA VAL A 131 -9.34 8.54 -15.78
C VAL A 131 -9.87 7.80 -16.99
N VAL A 132 -11.14 7.40 -16.94
CA VAL A 132 -11.88 7.00 -18.14
C VAL A 132 -13.01 7.98 -18.31
N GLY A 133 -13.04 8.64 -19.46
CA GLY A 133 -14.12 9.51 -19.86
C GLY A 133 -14.86 8.94 -21.04
N MET A 134 -16.15 9.23 -21.10
CA MET A 134 -17.01 8.98 -22.25
C MET A 134 -17.70 10.30 -22.59
N PHE A 135 -17.83 10.59 -23.87
CA PHE A 135 -18.59 11.75 -24.33
C PHE A 135 -19.67 11.32 -25.34
N THR A 136 -20.84 11.91 -25.19
CA THR A 136 -21.97 11.76 -26.12
C THR A 136 -21.99 12.97 -27.04
N LEU A 137 -21.91 12.76 -28.35
CA LEU A 137 -21.87 13.83 -29.35
C LEU A 137 -23.26 14.25 -29.83
N THR A 138 -24.24 13.37 -29.67
CA THR A 138 -25.63 13.55 -30.10
C THR A 138 -26.49 14.15 -28.99
N ARG A 139 -27.46 14.99 -29.36
CA ARG A 139 -28.36 15.64 -28.40
C ARG A 139 -29.34 14.65 -27.77
N ASP A 140 -29.78 14.95 -26.55
CA ASP A 140 -30.88 14.29 -25.84
C ASP A 140 -30.71 12.78 -25.61
N HIS A 141 -29.53 12.19 -25.83
CA HIS A 141 -29.26 10.82 -25.44
C HIS A 141 -28.70 10.73 -24.03
N ASP A 142 -29.20 9.78 -23.24
CA ASP A 142 -28.68 9.38 -21.94
C ASP A 142 -27.78 8.17 -22.13
N VAL A 143 -26.47 8.40 -21.98
CA VAL A 143 -25.46 7.36 -22.08
C VAL A 143 -24.57 7.47 -20.86
N ASP A 144 -24.49 6.39 -20.10
CA ASP A 144 -23.70 6.30 -18.88
C ASP A 144 -22.38 5.56 -19.14
N LEU A 145 -21.31 5.99 -18.46
CA LEU A 145 -20.08 5.20 -18.35
C LEU A 145 -20.21 4.15 -17.23
N TYR A 146 -19.75 2.92 -17.50
CA TYR A 146 -19.70 1.85 -16.51
C TYR A 146 -18.34 1.14 -16.51
N VAL A 147 -17.75 0.97 -15.33
CA VAL A 147 -16.47 0.29 -15.14
C VAL A 147 -16.66 -0.91 -14.22
N LYS A 148 -16.46 -2.11 -14.76
CA LYS A 148 -16.73 -3.39 -14.09
C LYS A 148 -15.44 -4.06 -13.64
N ASP A 149 -15.38 -4.51 -12.39
CA ASP A 149 -14.35 -5.44 -11.92
C ASP A 149 -14.83 -6.91 -11.96
N SER A 150 -14.00 -7.85 -11.52
CA SER A 150 -14.32 -9.29 -11.49
C SER A 150 -15.41 -9.70 -10.49
N LYS A 151 -15.75 -8.83 -9.53
CA LYS A 151 -16.70 -9.10 -8.44
C LYS A 151 -18.04 -8.41 -8.65
N MET A 152 -18.14 -7.54 -9.65
CA MET A 152 -19.33 -6.75 -9.96
C MET A 152 -20.33 -7.50 -10.83
N GLU A 153 -21.61 -7.12 -10.67
CA GLU A 153 -22.69 -7.53 -11.58
C GLU A 153 -22.39 -7.16 -13.03
N GLU A 154 -23.06 -7.81 -13.98
CA GLU A 154 -23.00 -7.38 -15.37
C GLU A 154 -23.55 -5.97 -15.55
N ALA A 155 -23.08 -5.28 -16.60
CA ALA A 155 -23.50 -3.94 -16.93
C ALA A 155 -25.01 -3.92 -17.28
N ASP A 156 -25.82 -3.40 -16.36
CA ASP A 156 -27.25 -3.19 -16.57
C ASP A 156 -27.50 -1.72 -16.95
N PRO A 157 -27.94 -1.42 -18.19
CA PRO A 157 -28.22 -0.06 -18.65
C PRO A 157 -29.31 0.66 -17.86
N ARG A 158 -30.10 -0.04 -17.04
CA ARG A 158 -31.16 0.56 -16.21
C ARG A 158 -30.72 0.85 -14.78
N LYS A 159 -29.52 0.39 -14.38
CA LYS A 159 -28.97 0.60 -13.04
C LYS A 159 -27.80 1.56 -13.10
N GLN A 160 -27.83 2.60 -12.28
CA GLN A 160 -26.69 3.50 -12.11
C GLN A 160 -25.56 2.84 -11.32
N GLN A 161 -24.31 3.17 -11.66
CA GLN A 161 -23.15 2.73 -10.91
C GLN A 161 -22.85 3.73 -9.79
N GLY A 162 -22.76 3.25 -8.55
CA GLY A 162 -22.25 4.04 -7.43
C GLY A 162 -20.73 3.99 -7.31
N THR A 163 -20.16 4.80 -6.42
CA THR A 163 -18.72 4.78 -6.08
C THR A 163 -18.29 3.41 -5.53
N LYS A 164 -17.05 2.98 -5.82
CA LYS A 164 -16.55 1.66 -5.43
C LYS A 164 -15.22 1.72 -4.71
N TRP A 165 -14.26 2.44 -5.25
CA TRP A 165 -12.94 2.59 -4.65
C TRP A 165 -12.83 3.91 -3.87
N PRO A 166 -12.02 3.94 -2.80
CA PRO A 166 -11.75 5.16 -2.08
C PRO A 166 -11.22 6.26 -3.02
N GLY A 167 -11.88 7.41 -3.01
CA GLY A 167 -11.49 8.55 -3.85
C GLY A 167 -12.04 8.51 -5.28
N ASP A 168 -12.92 7.56 -5.61
CA ASP A 168 -13.65 7.60 -6.88
C ASP A 168 -14.50 8.87 -6.99
N VAL A 169 -14.41 9.51 -8.15
CA VAL A 169 -15.29 10.61 -8.53
C VAL A 169 -15.93 10.26 -9.86
N PHE A 170 -17.24 10.36 -9.93
CA PHE A 170 -17.97 10.21 -11.18
C PHE A 170 -18.90 11.39 -11.44
N PHE A 171 -19.06 11.71 -12.71
CA PHE A 171 -20.05 12.67 -13.21
C PHE A 171 -21.04 11.90 -14.07
N ASN A 172 -22.33 12.10 -13.83
CA ASN A 172 -23.42 11.50 -14.61
C ASN A 172 -24.20 12.62 -15.29
N ALA A 173 -24.26 12.58 -16.62
CA ALA A 173 -25.05 13.48 -17.43
C ALA A 173 -26.19 12.75 -18.16
N VAL A 174 -27.43 13.05 -17.73
CA VAL A 174 -28.66 12.40 -18.21
C VAL A 174 -29.05 12.81 -19.66
N LYS A 175 -28.43 13.86 -20.22
CA LYS A 175 -28.72 14.33 -21.59
C LYS A 175 -27.47 14.83 -22.30
N GLY A 176 -27.21 14.26 -23.48
CA GLY A 176 -26.16 14.70 -24.40
C GLY A 176 -26.49 16.03 -25.12
N PRO A 177 -25.48 16.69 -25.71
CA PRO A 177 -24.07 16.32 -25.72
C PRO A 177 -23.45 16.53 -24.34
N SER A 178 -22.74 15.54 -23.85
CA SER A 178 -22.30 15.49 -22.46
C SER A 178 -21.02 14.68 -22.31
N THR A 179 -20.45 14.69 -21.11
CA THR A 179 -19.30 13.86 -20.76
C THR A 179 -19.53 13.25 -19.39
N ASP A 180 -19.41 11.93 -19.32
CA ASP A 180 -19.27 11.22 -18.06
C ASP A 180 -17.81 10.87 -17.85
N VAL A 181 -17.34 11.04 -16.62
CA VAL A 181 -15.95 10.78 -16.27
C VAL A 181 -15.95 9.90 -15.03
N TRP A 182 -15.06 8.91 -15.04
CA TRP A 182 -14.68 8.10 -13.89
C TRP A 182 -13.20 8.36 -13.58
N LEU A 183 -12.94 9.02 -12.46
CA LEU A 183 -11.60 9.14 -11.88
C LEU A 183 -11.45 8.06 -10.83
N MET A 184 -10.52 7.14 -11.04
CA MET A 184 -10.24 6.03 -10.13
C MET A 184 -8.82 6.19 -9.58
N ARG A 185 -8.71 6.48 -8.29
CA ARG A 185 -7.43 6.82 -7.65
C ARG A 185 -6.66 5.62 -7.11
N ASP A 186 -7.35 4.64 -6.52
CA ASP A 186 -6.73 3.57 -5.75
C ASP A 186 -7.08 2.17 -6.28
N VAL A 187 -7.17 2.04 -7.62
CA VAL A 187 -7.57 0.80 -8.30
C VAL A 187 -6.59 -0.33 -8.00
N PRO A 188 -7.06 -1.48 -7.49
CA PRO A 188 -6.21 -2.67 -7.33
C PRO A 188 -5.64 -3.18 -8.67
N ALA A 189 -4.62 -4.04 -8.60
CA ALA A 189 -4.19 -4.77 -9.79
C ALA A 189 -5.30 -5.70 -10.28
N GLY A 190 -5.53 -5.75 -11.60
CA GLY A 190 -6.61 -6.52 -12.19
C GLY A 190 -7.02 -6.05 -13.57
N GLU A 191 -8.07 -6.68 -14.09
CA GLU A 191 -8.74 -6.30 -15.34
C GLU A 191 -10.07 -5.64 -15.01
N TYR A 192 -10.33 -4.48 -15.62
CA TYR A 192 -11.54 -3.70 -15.44
C TYR A 192 -12.20 -3.42 -16.78
N LYS A 193 -13.39 -3.96 -17.00
CA LYS A 193 -14.11 -3.83 -18.27
C LYS A 193 -14.87 -2.51 -18.30
N VAL A 194 -14.70 -1.76 -19.37
CA VAL A 194 -15.38 -0.49 -19.61
C VAL A 194 -16.54 -0.69 -20.57
N TYR A 195 -17.69 -0.15 -20.22
CA TYR A 195 -18.90 -0.21 -21.01
C TYR A 195 -19.49 1.18 -21.22
N TYR A 196 -20.11 1.39 -22.38
CA TYR A 196 -21.07 2.47 -22.60
C TYR A 196 -22.48 1.89 -22.46
N LYS A 197 -23.27 2.44 -21.54
CA LYS A 197 -24.65 2.04 -21.32
C LYS A 197 -25.58 3.04 -21.99
N PHE A 198 -26.21 2.65 -23.09
CA PHE A 198 -27.26 3.45 -23.69
C PHE A 198 -28.54 3.29 -22.87
N VAL A 199 -28.85 4.29 -22.07
CA VAL A 199 -29.96 4.29 -21.11
C VAL A 199 -31.26 4.70 -21.79
N GLY A 200 -31.25 5.82 -22.51
CA GLY A 200 -32.46 6.48 -23.01
C GLY A 200 -32.23 7.45 -24.17
N ARG A 201 -33.20 7.55 -25.09
CA ARG A 201 -33.17 8.44 -26.25
C ARG A 201 -33.69 9.85 -25.94
N ASN A 202 -34.38 10.01 -24.81
CA ASN A 202 -35.13 11.20 -24.40
C ASN A 202 -35.83 11.96 -25.53
N GLY A 203 -36.47 11.22 -26.46
CA GLY A 203 -37.21 11.80 -27.59
C GLY A 203 -36.43 11.99 -28.89
N ASN A 204 -35.11 11.70 -28.92
CA ASN A 204 -34.31 11.76 -30.14
C ASN A 204 -34.28 10.39 -30.86
N PRO A 205 -34.81 10.28 -32.09
CA PRO A 205 -34.82 9.03 -32.84
C PRO A 205 -33.48 8.71 -33.53
N ALA A 206 -32.54 9.65 -33.60
CA ALA A 206 -31.25 9.42 -34.22
C ALA A 206 -30.41 8.40 -33.42
N PRO A 207 -29.46 7.69 -34.05
CA PRO A 207 -28.46 6.91 -33.33
C PRO A 207 -27.61 7.76 -32.38
N ALA A 208 -27.21 7.22 -31.23
CA ALA A 208 -26.26 7.90 -30.35
C ALA A 208 -24.83 7.74 -30.86
N GLN A 209 -24.10 8.86 -30.97
CA GLN A 209 -22.67 8.85 -31.27
C GLN A 209 -21.91 9.05 -29.96
N VAL A 210 -21.14 8.04 -29.56
CA VAL A 210 -20.48 8.00 -28.26
C VAL A 210 -19.01 7.69 -28.46
N GLY A 211 -18.13 8.54 -27.94
CA GLY A 211 -16.70 8.28 -27.88
C GLY A 211 -16.20 8.31 -26.44
N GLY A 212 -14.89 8.19 -26.28
CA GLY A 212 -14.30 8.29 -24.95
C GLY A 212 -12.80 8.46 -24.99
N TYR A 213 -12.23 8.48 -23.81
CA TYR A 213 -10.79 8.52 -23.62
C TYR A 213 -10.43 7.76 -22.34
N TYR A 214 -9.27 7.14 -22.38
CA TYR A 214 -8.56 6.63 -21.22
C TYR A 214 -7.33 7.51 -21.01
N MET A 215 -7.09 7.93 -19.77
CA MET A 215 -5.97 8.78 -19.42
C MET A 215 -5.28 8.28 -18.14
N GLN A 216 -3.97 8.27 -18.18
CA GLN A 216 -3.05 8.06 -17.06
C GLN A 216 -1.95 9.12 -17.16
N TYR A 217 -1.13 9.30 -16.10
CA TYR A 217 -0.10 10.34 -15.95
C TYR A 217 0.63 10.76 -17.26
N ASN A 218 1.03 9.81 -18.11
CA ASN A 218 1.71 10.07 -19.38
C ASN A 218 1.06 9.39 -20.61
N SER A 219 -0.21 9.00 -20.51
CA SER A 219 -0.90 8.29 -21.57
C SER A 219 -2.30 8.85 -21.77
N LEU A 220 -2.63 9.18 -23.01
CA LEU A 220 -3.98 9.53 -23.43
C LEU A 220 -4.34 8.67 -24.64
N ILE A 221 -5.36 7.83 -24.47
CA ILE A 221 -5.86 6.94 -25.51
C ILE A 221 -7.31 7.33 -25.78
N TYR A 222 -7.58 7.82 -26.98
CA TYR A 222 -8.94 8.11 -27.42
C TYR A 222 -9.64 6.83 -27.86
N LEU A 223 -10.65 6.41 -27.11
CA LEU A 223 -11.47 5.22 -27.36
C LEU A 223 -12.23 5.34 -28.69
N PRO A 224 -12.65 4.20 -29.29
CA PRO A 224 -13.41 4.23 -30.53
C PRO A 224 -14.71 5.01 -30.37
N VAL A 225 -15.06 5.81 -31.37
CA VAL A 225 -16.39 6.40 -31.50
C VAL A 225 -17.34 5.34 -32.04
N LEU A 226 -18.38 5.03 -31.27
CA LEU A 226 -19.39 4.01 -31.53
C LEU A 226 -20.74 4.65 -31.87
N THR A 227 -21.50 3.94 -32.70
CA THR A 227 -22.89 4.28 -33.01
C THR A 227 -23.82 3.31 -32.27
N LEU A 228 -24.61 3.82 -31.32
CA LEU A 228 -25.56 3.02 -30.55
C LEU A 228 -26.96 3.20 -31.11
N ASN A 229 -27.52 2.12 -31.65
CA ASN A 229 -28.80 2.13 -32.39
C ASN A 229 -29.97 1.55 -31.59
N GLN A 230 -29.72 0.87 -30.48
CA GLN A 230 -30.73 0.15 -29.71
C GLN A 230 -30.59 0.48 -28.23
N GLU A 231 -31.73 0.76 -27.60
CA GLU A 231 -31.83 0.98 -26.16
C GLU A 231 -32.87 0.05 -25.53
N PRO A 232 -32.70 -0.35 -24.26
CA PRO A 232 -31.50 -0.13 -23.45
C PRO A 232 -30.40 -1.16 -23.80
N LYS A 233 -29.13 -0.74 -23.91
CA LYS A 233 -28.01 -1.64 -24.26
C LYS A 233 -26.71 -1.22 -23.59
N ALA A 234 -26.00 -2.17 -22.98
CA ALA A 234 -24.61 -1.99 -22.59
C ALA A 234 -23.68 -2.54 -23.67
N VAL A 235 -22.67 -1.76 -24.07
CA VAL A 235 -21.68 -2.13 -25.08
C VAL A 235 -20.31 -2.16 -24.44
N TYR A 236 -19.63 -3.31 -24.52
CA TYR A 236 -18.29 -3.51 -23.98
C TYR A 236 -17.24 -2.86 -24.89
N VAL A 237 -16.55 -1.85 -24.40
CA VAL A 237 -15.63 -1.02 -25.21
C VAL A 237 -14.19 -1.53 -25.13
N GLY A 238 -13.80 -2.10 -23.99
CA GLY A 238 -12.45 -2.60 -23.75
C GLY A 238 -12.16 -2.77 -22.26
N SER A 239 -10.93 -3.16 -21.95
CA SER A 239 -10.47 -3.41 -20.59
C SER A 239 -9.31 -2.50 -20.21
N ILE A 240 -9.36 -1.97 -19.00
CA ILE A 240 -8.22 -1.39 -18.31
C ILE A 240 -7.46 -2.54 -17.65
N MET A 241 -6.17 -2.65 -17.95
CA MET A 241 -5.28 -3.63 -17.34
C MET A 241 -4.40 -2.92 -16.33
N VAL A 242 -4.54 -3.21 -15.04
CA VAL A 242 -3.75 -2.62 -13.96
C VAL A 242 -2.77 -3.65 -13.41
N GLN A 243 -1.48 -3.33 -13.42
CA GLN A 243 -0.41 -4.20 -12.93
C GLN A 243 -0.14 -3.98 -11.43
N GLN A 244 0.65 -4.88 -10.81
CA GLN A 244 0.98 -4.79 -9.38
C GLN A 244 1.77 -3.53 -9.00
N ASN A 245 2.51 -2.96 -9.96
CA ASN A 245 3.27 -1.71 -9.81
C ASN A 245 2.43 -0.45 -10.13
N TYR A 246 1.12 -0.60 -10.32
CA TYR A 246 0.18 0.46 -10.72
C TYR A 246 0.40 1.04 -12.12
N ASP A 247 1.23 0.41 -12.96
CA ASP A 247 1.18 0.69 -14.38
C ASP A 247 -0.15 0.20 -14.94
N SER A 248 -0.70 0.93 -15.90
CA SER A 248 -1.93 0.50 -16.54
C SER A 248 -1.94 0.80 -18.03
N GLY A 249 -2.84 0.12 -18.73
CA GLY A 249 -3.08 0.34 -20.14
C GLY A 249 -4.52 0.03 -20.49
N PHE A 250 -4.94 0.47 -21.67
CA PHE A 250 -6.26 0.17 -22.20
C PHE A 250 -6.16 -0.79 -23.38
N LYS A 251 -6.88 -1.91 -23.31
CA LYS A 251 -7.06 -2.86 -24.40
C LYS A 251 -8.47 -2.71 -24.96
N VAL A 252 -8.58 -2.24 -26.20
CA VAL A 252 -9.88 -2.12 -26.89
C VAL A 252 -10.50 -3.50 -27.08
N ALA A 253 -11.83 -3.60 -27.02
CA ALA A 253 -12.55 -4.82 -27.32
C ALA A 253 -12.28 -5.26 -28.76
N SER A 254 -12.11 -6.56 -28.99
CA SER A 254 -11.73 -7.13 -30.29
C SER A 254 -12.69 -6.73 -31.42
N GLU A 255 -13.98 -6.61 -31.12
CA GLU A 255 -15.02 -6.14 -32.05
C GLU A 255 -14.83 -4.70 -32.54
N PHE A 256 -14.06 -3.87 -31.82
CA PHE A 256 -13.81 -2.47 -32.14
C PHE A 256 -12.36 -2.16 -32.51
N GLU A 257 -11.46 -3.16 -32.52
CA GLU A 257 -10.03 -2.95 -32.85
C GLU A 257 -9.84 -2.31 -34.23
N LYS A 258 -10.57 -2.80 -35.24
CA LYS A 258 -10.48 -2.24 -36.61
C LYS A 258 -10.91 -0.77 -36.66
N ILE A 259 -12.06 -0.44 -36.08
CA ILE A 259 -12.60 0.93 -36.04
C ILE A 259 -11.65 1.85 -35.27
N PHE A 260 -11.11 1.36 -34.16
CA PHE A 260 -10.16 2.10 -33.34
C PHE A 260 -8.87 2.42 -34.11
N GLU A 261 -8.29 1.46 -34.81
CA GLU A 261 -7.07 1.67 -35.61
C GLU A 261 -7.31 2.63 -36.79
N GLU A 262 -8.44 2.50 -37.50
CA GLU A 262 -8.84 3.45 -38.57
C GLU A 262 -8.97 4.88 -38.03
N GLN A 263 -9.65 5.06 -36.90
CA GLN A 263 -9.81 6.38 -36.27
C GLN A 263 -8.49 6.93 -35.74
N ARG A 264 -7.60 6.07 -35.23
CA ARG A 264 -6.26 6.47 -34.78
C ARG A 264 -5.44 6.99 -35.95
N GLU A 265 -5.48 6.32 -37.10
CA GLU A 265 -4.75 6.73 -38.29
C GLU A 265 -5.30 8.04 -38.87
N GLN A 266 -6.62 8.20 -38.93
CA GLN A 266 -7.25 9.46 -39.32
C GLN A 266 -6.82 10.63 -38.41
N ARG A 267 -6.70 10.41 -37.10
CA ARG A 267 -6.21 11.43 -36.16
C ARG A 267 -4.74 11.77 -36.41
N ARG A 268 -3.88 10.78 -36.66
CA ARG A 268 -2.47 11.00 -37.03
C ARG A 268 -2.34 11.83 -38.30
N GLN A 269 -3.13 11.52 -39.33
CA GLN A 269 -3.16 12.29 -40.57
C GLN A 269 -3.60 13.75 -40.34
N ARG A 270 -4.60 13.99 -39.49
CA ARG A 270 -5.05 15.36 -39.13
C ARG A 270 -4.04 16.14 -38.29
N GLN A 271 -3.23 15.45 -37.49
CA GLN A 271 -2.20 16.08 -36.64
C GLN A 271 -0.87 16.27 -37.39
N SER A 272 -0.70 15.64 -38.54
CA SER A 272 0.50 15.83 -39.35
C SER A 272 0.53 17.27 -39.88
N PRO A 273 1.67 17.98 -39.75
CA PRO A 273 1.79 19.33 -40.29
C PRO A 273 1.49 19.31 -41.80
N PRO A 274 0.81 20.34 -42.33
CA PRO A 274 0.57 20.41 -43.76
C PRO A 274 1.91 20.34 -44.50
N PRO A 275 1.95 19.67 -45.68
CA PRO A 275 3.18 19.58 -46.46
C PRO A 275 3.70 21.00 -46.76
N PRO A 276 5.04 21.20 -46.76
CA PRO A 276 5.62 22.50 -47.06
C PRO A 276 5.13 22.97 -48.43
N LYS A 277 4.69 24.23 -48.51
CA LYS A 277 4.31 24.86 -49.78
C LYS A 277 5.55 24.93 -50.67
N GLN A 278 5.50 24.30 -51.84
CA GLN A 278 6.52 24.40 -52.89
C GLN A 278 6.46 25.78 -53.55
#